data_AF-A0A3N7HTB1-F1
#
_entry.id   AF-A0A3N7HTB1-F1
#
_cell.length_a   1.000
_cell.length_b   1.000
_cell.length_c   1.000
_cell.angle_alpha   90.00
_cell.angle_beta   90.00
_cell.angle_gamma   90.00
#
_symmetry.space_group_name_H-M   'P 1'
#
loop_
_entity.id
_entity.type
_entity.pdbx_description
1 polymer ?
#
loop_
_entity_poly.entity_id
_entity_poly.type
_entity_poly.pdbx_seq_one_letter_code
_entity_poly.pdbx_strand_id
1 'polypeptide(L)'
;MVVKRRLRNAPAWHVEPEAPGTCPLCGRELVLGESVDEHHLVPKSQGGTVKEQMHRICHRKIHATFTEKELARSYHTWQSLREHPVMVDFIEWVKDKPPEFYRRNARSSAKR
;
A
#
# COMPACT_ATOMS: atom_id res chain seq x y z
N MET A 1 28.29 -46.22 -24.12
CA MET A 1 26.91 -45.89 -23.66
C MET A 1 26.95 -44.54 -22.95
N VAL A 2 26.71 -43.44 -23.65
CA VAL A 2 26.76 -42.08 -23.06
C VAL A 2 25.32 -41.66 -22.73
N VAL A 3 25.07 -41.53 -21.43
CA VAL A 3 23.75 -41.36 -20.82
C VAL A 3 23.08 -40.08 -21.32
N LYS A 4 21.91 -40.24 -21.95
CA LYS A 4 21.01 -39.16 -22.38
C LYS A 4 20.69 -38.25 -21.19
N ARG A 5 21.25 -37.05 -21.20
CA ARG A 5 21.00 -35.99 -20.21
C ARG A 5 19.55 -35.51 -20.41
N ARG A 6 18.62 -35.97 -19.58
CA ARG A 6 17.22 -35.54 -19.58
C ARG A 6 17.18 -34.03 -19.34
N LEU A 7 16.61 -33.29 -20.28
CA LEU A 7 16.21 -31.89 -20.09
C LEU A 7 15.16 -31.86 -18.98
N ARG A 8 15.46 -31.13 -17.89
CA ARG A 8 14.53 -30.92 -16.77
C ARG A 8 13.48 -29.91 -17.22
N ASN A 9 12.27 -30.42 -17.43
CA ASN A 9 11.04 -29.64 -17.56
C ASN A 9 10.72 -29.02 -16.18
N ALA A 10 10.86 -27.70 -16.04
CA ALA A 10 10.38 -26.97 -14.87
C ALA A 10 9.20 -26.12 -15.33
N PRO A 11 7.95 -26.37 -14.86
CA PRO A 11 6.85 -25.48 -15.20
C PRO A 11 7.01 -24.15 -14.48
N ALA A 12 6.70 -23.08 -15.20
CA ALA A 12 6.77 -21.70 -14.73
C ALA A 12 5.79 -21.47 -13.56
N TRP A 13 6.35 -21.22 -12.38
CA TRP A 13 6.02 -20.18 -11.41
C TRP A 13 4.57 -19.63 -11.31
N HIS A 14 3.53 -20.43 -11.47
CA HIS A 14 2.20 -20.06 -11.01
C HIS A 14 2.07 -20.40 -9.53
N VAL A 15 2.62 -19.52 -8.67
CA VAL A 15 2.09 -19.34 -7.33
C VAL A 15 0.75 -18.64 -7.52
N GLU A 16 -0.32 -19.40 -7.32
CA GLU A 16 -1.68 -18.87 -7.20
C GLU A 16 -1.65 -17.77 -6.12
N PRO A 17 -1.92 -16.49 -6.44
CA PRO A 17 -1.80 -15.43 -5.47
C PRO A 17 -2.88 -15.63 -4.42
N GLU A 18 -2.47 -16.18 -3.28
CA GLU A 18 -3.19 -16.16 -2.02
C GLU A 18 -3.85 -14.78 -1.85
N ALA A 19 -5.18 -14.81 -1.71
CA ALA A 19 -6.08 -13.69 -1.92
C ALA A 19 -5.46 -12.37 -1.48
N PRO A 20 -5.24 -11.43 -2.41
CA PRO A 20 -4.60 -10.20 -2.03
C PRO A 20 -5.52 -9.49 -1.05
N GLY A 21 -4.97 -9.12 0.11
CA GLY A 21 -5.74 -8.43 1.14
C GLY A 21 -6.43 -7.18 0.56
N THR A 22 -7.40 -6.64 1.29
CA THR A 22 -8.00 -5.36 0.93
C THR A 22 -7.21 -4.22 1.57
N CYS A 23 -6.99 -3.13 0.85
CA CYS A 23 -6.32 -1.94 1.40
C CYS A 23 -7.15 -1.35 2.56
N PRO A 24 -6.58 -1.19 3.77
CA PRO A 24 -7.31 -0.70 4.94
C PRO A 24 -7.64 0.80 4.87
N LEU A 25 -7.15 1.52 3.86
CA LEU A 25 -7.54 2.92 3.67
C LEU A 25 -8.68 3.07 2.66
N CYS A 26 -8.52 2.51 1.46
CA CYS A 26 -9.46 2.72 0.35
C CYS A 26 -10.45 1.56 0.12
N GLY A 27 -10.27 0.41 0.77
CA GLY A 27 -11.17 -0.73 0.63
C GLY A 27 -11.07 -1.47 -0.72
N ARG A 28 -10.05 -1.17 -1.55
CA ARG A 28 -9.83 -1.84 -2.83
C ARG A 28 -8.96 -3.08 -2.67
N GLU A 29 -9.14 -4.04 -3.58
CA GLU A 29 -8.28 -5.22 -3.70
C GLU A 29 -6.83 -4.80 -3.91
N LEU A 30 -5.92 -5.39 -3.15
CA LEU A 30 -4.50 -5.28 -3.43
C LEU A 30 -4.20 -6.17 -4.64
N VAL A 31 -3.15 -5.88 -5.40
CA VAL A 31 -2.62 -6.82 -6.39
C VAL A 31 -1.17 -6.99 -6.01
N LEU A 32 -0.83 -8.17 -5.45
CA LEU A 32 0.51 -8.46 -4.97
C LEU A 32 1.49 -8.31 -6.15
N GLY A 33 2.42 -7.36 -6.02
CA GLY A 33 3.28 -6.91 -7.11
C GLY A 33 3.93 -5.57 -6.78
N GLU A 34 4.29 -4.79 -7.80
CA GLU A 34 5.00 -3.51 -7.65
C GLU A 34 4.14 -2.34 -7.11
N SER A 35 2.83 -2.56 -6.96
CA SER A 35 1.83 -1.54 -6.60
C SER A 35 1.47 -1.52 -5.11
N VAL A 36 1.96 -2.47 -4.32
CA VAL A 36 1.67 -2.64 -2.89
C VAL A 36 2.94 -2.35 -2.07
N ASP A 37 2.76 -1.74 -0.90
CA ASP A 37 3.82 -1.34 0.03
C ASP A 37 3.35 -1.58 1.47
N GLU A 38 4.30 -1.85 2.37
CA GLU A 38 4.01 -2.02 3.79
C GLU A 38 4.02 -0.65 4.49
N HIS A 39 2.89 -0.29 5.10
CA HIS A 39 2.77 0.94 5.88
C HIS A 39 2.64 0.65 7.37
N HIS A 40 3.36 1.43 8.17
CA HIS A 40 3.26 1.41 9.61
C HIS A 40 2.34 2.55 10.06
N LEU A 41 1.15 2.21 10.58
CA LEU A 41 0.19 3.16 11.15
C LEU A 41 0.80 4.07 12.21
N VAL A 42 1.61 3.45 13.07
CA VAL A 42 2.34 4.15 14.13
C VAL A 42 3.82 4.01 13.78
N PRO A 43 4.58 5.11 13.71
CA PRO A 43 5.99 5.04 13.41
C PRO A 43 6.72 4.20 14.47
N LYS A 44 7.74 3.44 14.05
CA LYS A 44 8.51 2.53 14.91
C LYS A 44 9.04 3.21 16.19
N SER A 45 9.42 4.49 16.08
CA SER A 45 9.90 5.31 17.20
C SER A 45 8.87 5.55 18.31
N GLN A 46 7.58 5.30 18.04
CA GLN A 46 6.47 5.42 18.99
C GLN A 46 5.87 4.05 19.37
N GLY A 47 6.60 2.96 19.12
CA GLY A 47 6.18 1.59 19.50
C GLY A 47 5.22 0.91 18.51
N GLY A 48 5.08 1.45 17.29
CA GLY A 48 4.22 0.86 16.27
C GLY A 48 4.70 -0.52 15.82
N THR A 49 3.87 -1.54 16.06
CA THR A 49 4.13 -2.94 15.66
C THR A 49 3.21 -3.40 14.51
N VAL A 50 2.12 -2.68 14.27
CA VAL A 50 1.13 -3.01 13.24
C VAL A 50 1.64 -2.51 11.89
N LYS A 51 1.88 -3.47 10.99
CA LYS A 51 2.23 -3.23 9.60
C LYS A 51 1.09 -3.75 8.75
N GLU A 52 0.59 -2.92 7.85
CA GLU A 52 -0.49 -3.29 6.95
C GLU A 52 -0.10 -3.00 5.51
N GLN A 53 -0.52 -3.90 4.63
CA GLN A 53 -0.29 -3.77 3.21
C GLN A 53 -1.26 -2.74 2.63
N MET A 54 -0.73 -1.80 1.85
CA MET A 54 -1.53 -0.79 1.16
C MET A 54 -0.97 -0.48 -0.21
N HIS A 55 -1.79 0.14 -1.07
CA HIS A 55 -1.28 0.63 -2.34
C HIS A 55 -0.24 1.74 -2.13
N ARG A 56 0.78 1.78 -2.99
CA ARG A 56 1.83 2.83 -2.97
C ARG A 56 1.27 4.25 -3.09
N ILE A 57 0.15 4.39 -3.80
CA ILE A 57 -0.55 5.67 -3.92
C ILE A 57 -1.18 6.11 -2.60
N CYS A 58 -1.81 5.18 -1.87
CA CYS A 58 -2.37 5.41 -0.53
C CYS A 58 -1.25 5.75 0.45
N HIS A 59 -0.16 4.99 0.41
CA HIS A 59 1.02 5.23 1.25
C HIS A 59 1.57 6.65 1.07
N ARG A 60 1.80 7.05 -0.18
CA ARG A 60 2.28 8.39 -0.49
C ARG A 60 1.28 9.48 -0.15
N LYS A 61 -0.02 9.23 -0.28
CA LYS A 61 -1.05 10.22 0.10
C LYS A 61 -1.01 10.48 1.60
N ILE A 62 -0.87 9.44 2.43
CA ILE A 62 -0.74 9.58 3.89
C ILE A 62 0.46 10.46 4.22
N HIS A 63 1.66 10.14 3.72
CA HIS A 63 2.86 10.93 3.99
C HIS A 63 2.88 12.33 3.36
N ALA A 64 2.08 12.55 2.30
CA ALA A 64 1.93 13.88 1.71
C ALA A 64 0.91 14.75 2.47
N THR A 65 -0.01 14.14 3.20
CA THR A 65 -1.10 14.82 3.92
C THR A 65 -0.74 15.04 5.39
N PHE A 66 -0.12 14.03 6.02
CA PHE A 66 0.20 14.03 7.45
C PHE A 66 1.69 13.90 7.68
N THR A 67 2.16 14.60 8.72
CA THR A 67 3.50 14.39 9.25
C THR A 67 3.53 13.21 10.23
N GLU A 68 4.72 12.64 10.46
CA GLU A 68 4.90 11.54 11.43
C GLU A 68 4.40 11.89 12.84
N LYS A 69 4.50 13.17 13.24
CA LYS A 69 3.99 13.67 14.52
C LYS A 69 2.47 13.67 14.59
N GLU A 70 1.79 13.99 13.51
CA GLU A 70 0.32 13.99 13.43
C GLU A 70 -0.22 12.55 13.40
N LEU A 71 0.43 11.66 12.65
CA LEU A 71 0.14 10.22 12.67
C LEU A 71 0.25 9.65 14.07
N ALA A 72 1.31 9.97 14.80
CA ALA A 72 1.51 9.48 16.16
C ALA A 72 0.55 10.07 17.20
N ARG A 73 0.04 11.30 17.00
CA ARG A 73 -0.77 12.02 18.01
C ARG A 73 -2.26 11.91 17.80
N SER A 74 -2.72 12.11 16.56
CA SER A 74 -4.14 12.27 16.23
C SER A 74 -4.64 11.22 15.24
N TYR A 75 -3.76 10.65 14.41
CA TYR A 75 -4.13 9.72 13.34
C TYR A 75 -3.48 8.34 13.52
N HIS A 76 -3.49 7.84 14.76
CA HIS A 76 -2.92 6.54 15.12
C HIS A 76 -3.85 5.34 14.83
N THR A 77 -5.01 5.59 14.18
CA THR A 77 -5.97 4.58 13.75
C THR A 77 -6.46 4.85 12.33
N TRP A 78 -6.86 3.80 11.61
CA TRP A 78 -7.46 3.95 10.27
C TRP A 78 -8.75 4.76 10.28
N GLN A 79 -9.55 4.66 11.35
CA GLN A 79 -10.81 5.40 11.45
C GLN A 79 -10.54 6.90 11.41
N SER A 80 -9.62 7.38 12.25
CA SER A 80 -9.24 8.80 12.25
C SER A 80 -8.65 9.26 10.92
N LEU A 81 -7.88 8.39 10.24
CA LEU A 81 -7.39 8.68 8.88
C LEU A 81 -8.54 8.81 7.87
N ARG A 82 -9.55 7.94 7.94
CA ARG A 82 -10.72 7.96 7.04
C ARG A 82 -11.69 9.10 7.35
N GLU A 83 -11.73 9.59 8.59
CA GLU A 83 -12.56 10.74 9.00
C GLU A 83 -12.02 12.08 8.47
N HIS A 84 -10.75 12.16 8.09
CA HIS A 84 -10.16 13.40 7.62
C HIS A 84 -10.70 13.80 6.23
N PRO A 85 -11.16 15.05 6.01
CA PRO A 85 -11.83 15.44 4.77
C PRO A 85 -10.96 15.26 3.52
N VAL A 86 -9.64 15.50 3.61
CA VAL A 86 -8.70 15.28 2.49
C VAL A 86 -8.54 13.80 2.14
N MET A 87 -8.74 12.92 3.12
CA MET A 87 -8.66 11.47 2.92
C MET A 87 -9.97 10.92 2.38
N VAL A 88 -11.12 11.44 2.83
CA VAL A 88 -12.45 11.13 2.25
C VAL A 88 -12.46 11.41 0.76
N ASP A 89 -12.14 12.65 0.36
CA ASP A 89 -12.11 13.06 -1.06
C ASP A 89 -11.16 12.18 -1.89
N PHE A 90 -10.00 11.83 -1.30
CA PHE A 90 -9.07 10.90 -1.93
C PHE A 90 -9.61 9.49 -2.07
N ILE A 91 -10.30 8.95 -1.05
CA ILE A 91 -10.89 7.61 -1.09
C ILE A 91 -11.99 7.55 -2.15
N GLU A 92 -12.85 8.58 -2.24
CA GLU A 92 -13.88 8.66 -3.27
C GLU A 92 -13.27 8.70 -4.67
N TRP A 93 -12.24 9.52 -4.87
CA TRP A 93 -11.54 9.62 -6.14
C TRP A 93 -10.81 8.32 -6.53
N VAL A 94 -10.17 7.64 -5.57
CA VAL A 94 -9.36 6.44 -5.80
C VAL A 94 -10.22 5.18 -5.99
N LYS A 95 -11.44 5.16 -5.43
CA LYS A 95 -12.39 4.04 -5.55
C LYS A 95 -12.78 3.77 -7.00
N ASP A 96 -12.81 4.80 -7.84
CA ASP A 96 -13.10 4.72 -9.28
C ASP A 96 -11.90 4.26 -10.13
N LYS A 97 -10.70 4.09 -9.54
CA LYS A 97 -9.48 3.76 -10.28
C LYS A 97 -9.15 2.26 -10.17
N PRO A 98 -8.52 1.66 -11.21
CA PRO A 98 -8.14 0.25 -11.18
C PRO A 98 -7.19 -0.05 -10.00
N PRO A 99 -7.17 -1.30 -9.50
CA PRO A 99 -6.38 -1.66 -8.30
C PRO A 99 -4.87 -1.53 -8.54
N GLU A 100 -4.41 -1.69 -9.78
CA GLU A 100 -3.02 -1.49 -10.21
C GLU A 100 -2.68 -0.02 -10.51
N PHE A 101 -3.63 0.90 -10.33
CA PHE A 101 -3.44 2.31 -10.68
C PHE A 101 -2.36 2.97 -9.81
N TYR A 102 -1.22 3.23 -10.43
CA TYR A 102 -0.13 3.97 -9.82
C TYR A 102 -0.01 5.36 -10.46
N ARG A 103 -0.23 6.40 -9.65
CA ARG A 103 0.09 7.79 -10.02
C ARG A 103 1.06 8.37 -9.00
N ARG A 104 2.08 9.08 -9.48
CA ARG A 104 2.92 9.91 -8.61
C ARG A 104 2.06 11.02 -8.01
N ASN A 105 2.00 11.09 -6.68
CA ASN A 105 1.41 12.25 -6.02
C ASN A 105 2.33 13.46 -6.27
N ALA A 106 1.76 14.58 -6.71
CA ALA A 106 2.53 15.81 -6.83
C ALA A 106 2.98 16.20 -5.42
N ARG A 107 4.29 16.34 -5.20
CA ARG A 107 4.77 16.87 -3.93
C ARG A 107 4.22 18.28 -3.79
N SER A 108 3.51 18.56 -2.70
CA SER A 108 3.19 19.93 -2.33
C SER A 108 4.52 20.68 -2.20
N SER A 109 4.79 21.61 -3.12
CA SER A 109 6.01 22.42 -3.14
C SER A 109 6.00 23.55 -2.10
N ALA A 110 5.19 23.42 -1.05
CA ALA A 110 4.96 24.47 -0.06
C ALA A 110 5.36 24.01 1.35
N LYS A 111 6.67 23.88 1.58
CA LYS A 111 7.28 24.17 2.90
C LYS A 111 8.80 24.37 2.74
N ARG A 112 9.21 25.60 2.48
CA ARG A 112 10.52 26.13 2.88
C ARG A 112 10.32 26.93 4.15
#